data_AF-A0A1H8N2Y8-F1
#
_entry.id   AF-A0A1H8N2Y8-F1
#
_cell.length_a   1.000
_cell.length_b   1.000
_cell.length_c   1.000
_cell.angle_alpha   90.00
_cell.angle_beta   90.00
_cell.angle_gamma   90.00
#
_symmetry.space_group_name_H-M   'P 1'
#
loop_
_entity.id
_entity.type
_entity.pdbx_description
1 polymer ?
#
loop_
_entity_poly.entity_id
_entity_poly.type
_entity_poly.pdbx_seq_one_letter_code
_entity_poly.pdbx_strand_id
1 'polypeptide(L)'
;MRKILIVNGQLVLGGAEKLMYELATFAQKNNIEPTILILENYQKEYYDDIFKQKKIKVVRTRLTGIKNFRSPLRMCRSLYWSFKLKFFASAIYESIHVIGLYNIYRAKDTIIHNHRFFWHITNAIQGAYNFPESYFDNANDTIVYINPYQEAEFNNYEKSIPVKCKKVLFKLFLND
;
A
#
# COMPACT_ATOMS: atom_id res chain seq x y z
N MET A 1 18.34 -6.74 9.20
CA MET A 1 17.66 -5.43 9.24
C MET A 1 16.25 -5.62 8.72
N ARG A 2 15.25 -5.21 9.52
CA ARG A 2 13.82 -5.40 9.23
C ARG A 2 13.40 -4.53 8.04
N LYS A 3 12.54 -5.01 7.13
CA LYS A 3 12.13 -4.25 5.95
C LYS A 3 10.63 -4.29 5.75
N ILE A 4 10.06 -3.20 5.25
CA ILE A 4 8.65 -3.12 4.86
C ILE A 4 8.49 -2.54 3.47
N LEU A 5 7.40 -2.91 2.80
CA LEU A 5 7.00 -2.31 1.53
C LEU A 5 5.75 -1.47 1.75
N ILE A 6 5.76 -0.21 1.33
CA ILE A 6 4.59 0.66 1.35
C ILE A 6 4.14 0.92 -0.08
N VAL A 7 2.88 0.64 -0.41
CA VAL A 7 2.33 0.69 -1.76
C VAL A 7 1.30 1.80 -1.86
N ASN A 8 1.46 2.71 -2.83
CA ASN A 8 0.48 3.75 -3.16
C ASN A 8 0.41 3.98 -4.68
N GLY A 9 -0.55 4.80 -5.12
CA GLY A 9 -0.70 5.18 -6.52
C GLY A 9 0.12 6.41 -6.92
N GLN A 10 0.34 7.33 -5.97
CA GLN A 10 0.92 8.65 -6.22
C GLN A 10 1.76 9.14 -5.03
N LEU A 11 2.52 10.22 -5.25
CA LEU A 11 3.33 10.96 -4.28
C LEU A 11 3.05 12.47 -4.33
N VAL A 12 1.82 12.85 -4.71
CA VAL A 12 1.34 14.24 -4.71
C VAL A 12 1.12 14.80 -3.30
N LEU A 13 0.76 16.07 -3.20
CA LEU A 13 0.41 16.68 -1.92
C LEU A 13 -1.02 16.29 -1.53
N GLY A 14 -1.16 15.26 -0.69
CA GLY A 14 -2.45 14.72 -0.26
C GLY A 14 -2.37 14.02 1.10
N GLY A 15 -3.54 13.68 1.67
CA GLY A 15 -3.64 13.05 2.98
C GLY A 15 -3.08 11.62 3.03
N ALA A 16 -3.32 10.84 1.98
CA ALA A 16 -2.80 9.48 1.84
C ALA A 16 -1.27 9.47 1.72
N GLU A 17 -0.71 10.42 0.98
CA GLU A 17 0.73 10.58 0.79
C GLU A 17 1.41 11.07 2.06
N LYS A 18 0.75 11.97 2.82
CA LYS A 18 1.18 12.37 4.16
C LYS A 18 1.22 11.16 5.11
N LEU A 19 0.18 10.33 5.14
CA LEU A 19 0.14 9.10 5.95
C LEU A 19 1.33 8.18 5.61
N MET A 20 1.59 7.96 4.33
CA MET A 20 2.72 7.14 3.90
C MET A 20 4.08 7.75 4.28
N TYR A 21 4.23 9.07 4.21
CA TYR A 21 5.42 9.76 4.70
C TYR A 21 5.65 9.52 6.20
N GLU A 22 4.58 9.61 7.01
CA GLU A 22 4.64 9.39 8.45
C GLU A 22 4.95 7.92 8.77
N LEU A 23 4.31 6.98 8.09
CA LEU A 23 4.61 5.55 8.20
C LEU A 23 6.08 5.24 7.90
N ALA A 24 6.61 5.78 6.79
CA ALA A 24 8.00 5.55 6.40
C ALA A 24 8.97 6.17 7.42
N THR A 25 8.66 7.37 7.91
CA THR A 25 9.47 8.05 8.94
C THR A 25 9.44 7.30 10.27
N PHE A 26 8.26 6.81 10.69
CA PHE A 26 8.11 5.99 11.89
C PHE A 26 8.90 4.68 11.77
N ALA A 27 8.82 4.01 10.62
CA ALA A 27 9.59 2.79 10.36
C ALA A 27 11.10 3.04 10.50
N GLN A 28 11.63 4.09 9.87
CA GLN A 28 13.05 4.44 9.98
C GLN A 28 13.48 4.70 11.44
N LYS A 29 12.67 5.45 12.21
CA LYS A 29 12.94 5.70 13.64
C LYS A 29 13.01 4.42 14.47
N ASN A 30 12.34 3.36 14.02
CA ASN A 30 12.28 2.06 14.68
C ASN A 30 13.20 1.02 14.03
N ASN A 31 14.24 1.44 13.29
CA ASN A 31 15.22 0.56 12.63
C ASN A 31 14.59 -0.43 11.61
N ILE A 32 13.49 -0.02 10.98
CA ILE A 32 12.84 -0.73 9.89
C ILE A 32 13.11 0.04 8.60
N GLU A 33 13.57 -0.63 7.55
CA GLU A 33 13.86 -0.03 6.25
C GLU A 33 12.60 -0.02 5.37
N PRO A 34 11.98 1.14 5.11
CA PRO A 34 10.85 1.21 4.19
C PRO A 34 11.32 1.29 2.73
N THR A 35 10.62 0.55 1.86
CA THR A 35 10.63 0.77 0.41
C THR A 35 9.26 1.25 -0.02
N ILE A 36 9.19 2.30 -0.81
CA ILE A 36 7.94 2.83 -1.36
C ILE A 36 7.76 2.32 -2.78
N LEU A 37 6.60 1.74 -3.07
CA LEU A 37 6.18 1.26 -4.38
C LEU A 37 5.03 2.11 -4.90
N ILE A 38 5.27 2.83 -5.99
CA ILE A 38 4.27 3.64 -6.66
C ILE A 38 3.78 2.94 -7.92
N LEU A 39 2.47 2.72 -7.98
CA LEU A 39 1.81 1.92 -9.00
C LEU A 39 1.36 2.77 -10.20
N GLU A 40 1.83 2.41 -11.39
CA GLU A 40 1.51 3.05 -12.69
C GLU A 40 1.92 4.51 -12.87
N ASN A 41 2.49 5.18 -11.85
CA ASN A 41 3.06 6.52 -12.03
C ASN A 41 4.60 6.51 -12.10
N TYR A 42 5.14 6.92 -13.25
CA TYR A 42 6.58 7.02 -13.52
C TYR A 42 7.15 8.44 -13.42
N GLN A 43 6.29 9.45 -13.26
CA GLN A 43 6.71 10.83 -13.15
C GLN A 43 7.24 11.12 -11.74
N LYS A 44 8.15 12.10 -11.65
CA LYS A 44 8.57 12.66 -10.38
C LYS A 44 7.43 13.52 -9.81
N GLU A 45 7.20 13.42 -8.51
CA GLU A 45 6.13 14.04 -7.74
C GLU A 45 6.70 14.67 -6.46
N TYR A 46 5.84 15.34 -5.70
CA TYR A 46 6.21 16.17 -4.55
C TYR A 46 7.08 15.43 -3.52
N TYR A 47 6.65 14.25 -3.05
CA TYR A 47 7.36 13.55 -1.99
C TYR A 47 8.63 12.79 -2.45
N ASP A 48 8.94 12.70 -3.75
CA ASP A 48 10.14 11.97 -4.21
C ASP A 48 11.43 12.57 -3.63
N ASP A 49 11.56 13.89 -3.67
CA ASP A 49 12.77 14.56 -3.17
C ASP A 49 12.90 14.40 -1.65
N ILE A 50 11.77 14.43 -0.93
CA ILE A 50 11.71 14.23 0.52
C ILE A 50 12.18 12.82 0.87
N PHE A 51 11.68 11.79 0.20
CA PHE A 51 12.12 10.42 0.41
C PHE A 51 13.59 10.21 0.03
N LYS A 52 14.05 10.85 -1.05
CA LYS A 52 15.45 10.81 -1.47
C LYS A 52 16.38 11.39 -0.40
N GLN A 53 16.05 12.54 0.18
CA GLN A 53 16.82 13.14 1.28
C GLN A 53 16.89 12.22 2.51
N LYS A 54 15.79 11.51 2.81
CA LYS A 54 15.73 10.52 3.90
C LYS A 54 16.36 9.17 3.54
N LYS A 55 16.94 9.01 2.35
CA LYS A 55 17.50 7.76 1.83
C LYS A 55 16.47 6.62 1.79
N ILE A 56 15.19 6.94 1.60
CA ILE A 56 14.10 5.98 1.42
C ILE A 56 14.01 5.64 -0.07
N LYS A 57 13.99 4.36 -0.39
CA LYS A 57 13.92 3.89 -1.77
C LYS A 57 12.50 4.04 -2.31
N VAL A 58 12.35 4.83 -3.38
CA VAL A 58 11.10 4.91 -4.16
C VAL A 58 11.23 4.09 -5.45
N VAL A 59 10.27 3.22 -5.69
CA VAL A 59 10.18 2.34 -6.84
C VAL A 59 8.89 2.64 -7.58
N ARG A 60 9.00 3.03 -8.84
CA ARG A 60 7.87 3.31 -9.72
C ARG A 60 7.72 2.19 -10.74
N THR A 61 6.60 1.46 -10.72
CA THR A 61 6.38 0.36 -11.67
C THR A 61 4.91 0.02 -11.82
N ARG A 62 4.62 -0.88 -12.74
CA ARG A 62 3.29 -1.47 -12.93
C ARG A 62 3.34 -2.92 -12.48
N LEU A 63 2.30 -3.39 -11.79
CA LEU A 63 2.18 -4.79 -11.39
C LEU A 63 1.31 -5.61 -12.36
N THR A 64 0.43 -4.95 -13.12
CA THR A 64 -0.41 -5.58 -14.14
C THR A 64 0.30 -5.69 -15.50
N GLY A 65 -0.09 -6.67 -16.30
CA GLY A 65 0.51 -6.92 -17.63
C GLY A 65 0.51 -5.69 -18.55
N ILE A 66 1.64 -5.44 -19.21
CA ILE A 66 1.77 -4.40 -20.23
C ILE A 66 1.24 -4.95 -21.55
N LYS A 67 0.07 -4.47 -21.99
CA LYS A 67 -0.55 -4.90 -23.26
C LYS A 67 0.22 -4.40 -24.49
N ASN A 68 1.00 -3.32 -24.39
CA ASN A 68 1.64 -2.65 -25.52
C ASN A 68 3.17 -2.51 -25.35
N PHE A 69 3.94 -3.01 -26.31
CA PHE A 69 5.42 -3.02 -26.35
C PHE A 69 6.10 -1.63 -26.44
N ARG A 70 5.37 -0.53 -26.27
CA ARG A 70 5.87 0.85 -26.53
C ARG A 70 6.97 1.33 -25.56
N SER A 71 7.33 0.54 -24.54
CA SER A 71 8.45 0.86 -23.65
C SER A 71 9.07 -0.41 -23.04
N PRO A 72 10.05 -1.04 -23.73
CA PRO A 72 10.67 -2.30 -23.30
C PRO A 72 11.30 -2.21 -21.90
N LEU A 73 11.98 -1.10 -21.59
CA LEU A 73 12.59 -0.89 -20.27
C LEU A 73 11.56 -0.88 -19.13
N ARG A 74 10.41 -0.22 -19.33
CA ARG A 74 9.32 -0.21 -18.34
C ARG A 74 8.70 -1.59 -18.20
N MET A 75 8.63 -2.36 -19.29
CA MET A 75 8.14 -3.74 -19.29
C MET A 75 9.07 -4.68 -18.53
N CYS A 76 10.37 -4.67 -18.81
CA CYS A 76 11.34 -5.46 -18.06
C CYS A 76 11.32 -5.11 -16.57
N ARG A 77 11.22 -3.82 -16.23
CA ARG A 77 11.08 -3.38 -14.84
C ARG A 77 9.80 -3.90 -14.20
N SER A 78 8.67 -3.82 -14.89
CA SER A 78 7.38 -4.36 -14.43
C SER A 78 7.45 -5.86 -14.21
N LEU A 79 7.95 -6.63 -15.18
CA LEU A 79 8.13 -8.08 -15.06
C LEU A 79 9.07 -8.43 -13.90
N TYR A 80 10.21 -7.75 -13.78
CA TYR A 80 11.15 -7.95 -12.68
C TYR A 80 10.48 -7.73 -11.32
N TRP A 81 9.73 -6.64 -11.15
CA TRP A 81 9.07 -6.35 -9.88
C TRP A 81 7.89 -7.26 -9.61
N SER A 82 7.07 -7.60 -10.61
CA SER A 82 6.00 -8.57 -10.46
C SER A 82 6.55 -9.94 -10.06
N PHE A 83 7.62 -10.42 -10.71
CA PHE A 83 8.29 -11.67 -10.33
C PHE A 83 8.88 -11.60 -8.93
N LYS A 84 9.62 -10.53 -8.63
CA LYS A 84 10.22 -10.32 -7.31
C LYS A 84 9.19 -10.33 -6.19
N LEU A 85 8.06 -9.66 -6.37
CA LEU A 85 7.01 -9.57 -5.35
C LEU A 85 6.17 -10.85 -5.28
N LYS A 86 6.01 -11.57 -6.39
CA LYS A 86 5.28 -12.84 -6.42
C LYS A 86 6.04 -13.96 -5.71
N PHE A 87 7.37 -14.01 -5.83
CA PHE A 87 8.16 -15.13 -5.33
C PHE A 87 9.00 -14.82 -4.09
N PHE A 88 9.36 -13.55 -3.87
CA PHE A 88 10.31 -13.18 -2.81
C PHE A 88 9.77 -12.14 -1.83
N ALA A 89 8.53 -11.66 -1.96
CA ALA A 89 8.03 -10.64 -1.02
C ALA A 89 8.07 -11.14 0.43
N SER A 90 7.60 -12.35 0.74
CA SER A 90 7.67 -12.95 2.10
C SER A 90 9.08 -13.07 2.67
N ALA A 91 10.10 -13.19 1.82
CA ALA A 91 11.49 -13.36 2.25
C ALA A 91 12.22 -12.02 2.42
N ILE A 92 11.74 -10.98 1.74
CA ILE A 92 12.40 -9.67 1.70
C ILE A 92 11.78 -8.70 2.70
N TYR A 93 10.45 -8.71 2.80
CA TYR A 93 9.70 -7.79 3.64
C TYR A 93 9.06 -8.57 4.79
N GLU A 94 8.91 -7.92 5.93
CA GLU A 94 8.17 -8.46 7.08
C GLU A 94 6.69 -8.15 6.98
N SER A 95 6.36 -7.02 6.36
CA SER A 95 4.99 -6.59 6.10
C SER A 95 4.89 -5.74 4.85
N ILE A 96 3.69 -5.74 4.27
CA ILE A 96 3.31 -4.89 3.14
C ILE A 96 2.21 -3.96 3.62
N HIS A 97 2.38 -2.65 3.47
CA HIS A 97 1.37 -1.65 3.78
C HIS A 97 0.81 -1.12 2.47
N VAL A 98 -0.50 -1.16 2.28
CA VAL A 98 -1.16 -0.66 1.07
C VAL A 98 -2.08 0.49 1.47
N ILE A 99 -1.86 1.64 0.84
CA ILE A 99 -2.61 2.86 1.14
C ILE A 99 -3.78 2.97 0.17
N GLY A 100 -5.01 2.99 0.68
CA GLY A 100 -6.23 3.10 -0.10
C GLY A 100 -6.68 1.80 -0.77
N LEU A 101 -8.01 1.61 -0.82
CA LEU A 101 -8.63 0.38 -1.32
C LEU A 101 -8.44 0.17 -2.84
N TYR A 102 -8.23 1.24 -3.60
CA TYR A 102 -7.93 1.12 -5.02
C TYR A 102 -6.57 0.47 -5.28
N ASN A 103 -5.57 0.72 -4.43
CA ASN A 103 -4.23 0.18 -4.63
C ASN A 103 -4.12 -1.29 -4.26
N ILE A 104 -4.92 -1.78 -3.30
CA ILE A 104 -4.96 -3.21 -2.98
C ILE A 104 -5.50 -4.02 -4.16
N TYR A 105 -6.49 -3.47 -4.89
CA TYR A 105 -7.00 -4.11 -6.12
C TYR A 105 -5.88 -4.43 -7.11
N ARG A 106 -4.89 -3.55 -7.17
CA ARG A 106 -3.81 -3.61 -8.15
C ARG A 106 -2.62 -4.43 -7.65
N ALA A 107 -2.56 -4.74 -6.36
CA ALA A 107 -1.40 -5.36 -5.71
C ALA A 107 -1.66 -6.80 -5.23
N LYS A 108 -2.88 -7.12 -4.77
CA LYS A 108 -3.16 -8.38 -4.04
C LYS A 108 -2.79 -9.65 -4.79
N ASP A 109 -3.06 -9.69 -6.10
CA ASP A 109 -2.84 -10.87 -6.93
C ASP A 109 -1.36 -11.03 -7.36
N THR A 110 -0.58 -9.95 -7.28
CA THR A 110 0.84 -9.97 -7.67
C THR A 110 1.76 -10.15 -6.47
N ILE A 111 1.42 -9.56 -5.32
CA ILE A 111 2.27 -9.61 -4.13
C ILE A 111 1.82 -10.79 -3.25
N ILE A 112 2.65 -11.84 -3.21
CA ILE A 112 2.42 -13.02 -2.36
C ILE A 112 3.23 -12.90 -1.09
N HIS A 113 2.55 -12.78 0.05
CA HIS A 113 3.20 -12.56 1.35
C HIS A 113 2.50 -13.37 2.47
N ASN A 114 3.19 -13.79 3.53
CA ASN A 114 2.62 -14.64 4.59
C ASN A 114 1.95 -13.82 5.72
N HIS A 115 2.48 -12.64 6.04
CA HIS A 115 1.96 -11.71 7.06
C HIS A 115 1.26 -10.49 6.43
N ARG A 116 0.29 -10.77 5.55
CA ARG A 116 0.35 -10.30 4.17
C ARG A 116 0.16 -8.78 3.96
N PHE A 117 -0.90 -8.14 4.44
CA PHE A 117 -1.08 -6.71 4.19
C PHE A 117 -1.72 -5.91 5.34
N PHE A 118 -1.25 -4.67 5.51
CA PHE A 118 -1.90 -3.64 6.30
C PHE A 118 -2.63 -2.66 5.37
N TRP A 119 -3.95 -2.69 5.39
CA TRP A 119 -4.80 -1.91 4.48
C TRP A 119 -5.21 -0.63 5.15
N HIS A 120 -4.58 0.46 4.78
CA HIS A 120 -4.96 1.77 5.29
C HIS A 120 -6.16 2.26 4.50
N ILE A 121 -7.34 2.16 5.09
CA ILE A 121 -8.58 2.57 4.44
C ILE A 121 -8.63 4.10 4.35
N THR A 122 -9.17 4.59 3.23
CA THR A 122 -9.49 6.00 2.99
C THR A 122 -10.97 6.26 3.29
N ASN A 123 -11.32 7.48 3.72
CA ASN A 123 -12.72 7.83 4.05
C ASN A 123 -13.65 7.65 2.84
N ALA A 124 -14.93 7.37 3.09
CA ALA A 124 -15.97 7.21 2.06
C ALA A 124 -16.15 8.46 1.19
N ILE A 125 -15.87 9.66 1.73
CA ILE A 125 -15.86 10.92 0.96
C ILE A 125 -14.89 10.87 -0.23
N GLN A 126 -13.86 10.01 -0.17
CA GLN A 126 -12.87 9.84 -1.23
C GLN A 126 -13.27 8.74 -2.25
N GLY A 127 -14.40 8.05 -2.04
CA GLY A 127 -14.96 7.08 -2.99
C GLY A 127 -15.90 6.06 -2.33
N ALA A 128 -16.84 5.53 -3.12
CA ALA A 128 -17.75 4.47 -2.67
C ALA A 128 -16.99 3.15 -2.39
N TYR A 129 -17.35 2.48 -1.30
CA TYR A 129 -16.92 1.11 -1.02
C TYR A 129 -17.65 0.14 -1.95
N ASN A 130 -17.10 -0.09 -3.14
CA ASN A 130 -17.61 -1.09 -4.08
C ASN A 130 -16.48 -2.04 -4.47
N PHE A 131 -16.05 -2.87 -3.51
CA PHE A 131 -14.97 -3.82 -3.71
C PHE A 131 -15.50 -5.26 -3.63
N PRO A 132 -14.93 -6.20 -4.41
CA PRO A 132 -15.35 -7.61 -4.35
C PRO A 132 -15.10 -8.21 -2.97
N GLU A 133 -15.97 -9.12 -2.52
CA GLU A 133 -15.84 -9.83 -1.23
C GLU A 133 -14.50 -10.57 -1.09
N SER A 134 -13.93 -11.06 -2.20
CA SER A 134 -12.62 -11.73 -2.28
C SER A 134 -11.43 -10.84 -1.88
N TYR A 135 -11.69 -9.59 -1.48
CA TYR A 135 -10.70 -8.71 -0.88
C TYR A 135 -10.62 -9.06 0.60
N PHE A 136 -11.76 -9.24 1.24
CA PHE A 136 -11.85 -9.31 2.68
C PHE A 136 -11.87 -10.75 3.21
N ASP A 137 -11.53 -11.75 2.39
CA ASP A 137 -11.69 -13.17 2.70
C ASP A 137 -10.50 -13.79 3.48
N ASN A 138 -9.40 -13.06 3.63
CA ASN A 138 -8.19 -13.56 4.27
C ASN A 138 -8.01 -13.04 5.71
N ALA A 139 -8.04 -13.96 6.67
CA ALA A 139 -7.90 -13.66 8.10
C ALA A 139 -6.49 -13.23 8.53
N ASN A 140 -5.48 -13.37 7.66
CA ASN A 140 -4.12 -12.90 7.92
C ASN A 140 -3.89 -11.44 7.49
N ASP A 141 -4.82 -10.86 6.73
CA ASP A 141 -4.78 -9.43 6.37
C ASP A 141 -5.36 -8.57 7.50
N THR A 142 -4.86 -7.35 7.62
CA THR A 142 -5.28 -6.39 8.65
C THR A 142 -5.77 -5.11 8.00
N ILE A 143 -7.03 -4.77 8.26
CA ILE A 143 -7.62 -3.48 7.95
C ILE A 143 -7.19 -2.49 9.03
N VAL A 144 -6.60 -1.38 8.62
CA VAL A 144 -6.11 -0.30 9.49
C VAL A 144 -7.00 0.92 9.30
N TYR A 145 -7.66 1.32 10.37
CA TYR A 145 -8.36 2.60 10.47
C TYR A 145 -7.42 3.62 11.12
N ILE A 146 -7.36 4.82 10.57
CA ILE A 146 -6.55 5.92 11.15
C ILE A 146 -7.37 6.82 12.08
N ASN A 147 -8.71 6.69 12.08
CA ASN A 147 -9.61 7.39 12.98
C ASN A 147 -10.93 6.60 13.16
N PRO A 148 -11.72 6.90 14.22
CA PRO A 148 -12.99 6.22 14.50
C PRO A 148 -14.07 6.43 13.43
N TYR A 149 -14.02 7.53 12.66
CA TYR A 149 -15.01 7.78 11.60
C TYR A 149 -14.88 6.76 10.47
N GLN A 150 -13.65 6.42 10.08
CA GLN A 150 -13.39 5.37 9.09
C GLN A 150 -13.87 4.00 9.56
N GLU A 151 -13.65 3.68 10.83
CA GLU A 151 -14.12 2.44 11.42
C GLU A 151 -15.66 2.37 11.35
N ALA A 152 -16.35 3.44 11.75
CA ALA A 152 -17.81 3.51 11.69
C ALA A 152 -18.36 3.42 10.25
N GLU A 153 -17.73 4.12 9.30
CA GLU A 153 -18.08 4.04 7.87
C GLU A 153 -17.91 2.63 7.32
N PHE A 154 -16.77 2.00 7.60
CA PHE A 154 -16.48 0.65 7.11
C PHE A 154 -17.39 -0.40 7.77
N ASN A 155 -17.66 -0.30 9.08
CA ASN A 155 -18.58 -1.19 9.78
C ASN A 155 -20.00 -1.18 9.17
N ASN A 156 -20.43 -0.08 8.55
CA ASN A 156 -21.69 -0.05 7.81
C ASN A 156 -21.61 -0.82 6.48
N TYR A 157 -20.47 -0.73 5.79
CA TYR A 157 -20.21 -1.51 4.58
C TYR A 157 -20.11 -3.02 4.87
N GLU A 158 -19.55 -3.41 6.00
CA GLU A 158 -19.47 -4.83 6.40
C GLU A 158 -20.82 -5.49 6.64
N LYS A 159 -21.88 -4.71 6.86
CA LYS A 159 -23.24 -5.28 6.95
C LYS A 159 -23.70 -5.88 5.63
N SER A 160 -23.11 -5.47 4.50
CA SER A 160 -23.47 -5.98 3.17
C SER A 160 -22.53 -7.06 2.63
N ILE A 161 -21.38 -7.31 3.28
CA ILE A 161 -20.39 -8.29 2.82
C ILE A 161 -19.68 -9.01 3.98
N PRO A 162 -19.35 -10.31 3.86
CA PRO A 162 -18.57 -10.99 4.88
C PRO A 162 -17.11 -10.51 4.88
N VAL A 163 -16.64 -9.98 6.03
CA VAL A 163 -15.25 -9.58 6.24
C VAL A 163 -14.57 -10.52 7.24
N LYS A 164 -13.51 -11.20 6.80
CA LYS A 164 -12.70 -12.14 7.60
C LYS A 164 -11.37 -11.53 8.08
N CYS A 165 -10.95 -10.41 7.51
CA CYS A 165 -9.71 -9.73 7.89
C CYS A 165 -9.71 -9.29 9.35
N LYS A 166 -8.51 -9.20 9.94
CA LYS A 166 -8.30 -8.52 11.23
C LYS A 166 -8.55 -7.03 11.06
N LYS A 167 -8.90 -6.36 12.16
CA LYS A 167 -9.18 -4.92 12.18
C LYS A 167 -8.40 -4.27 13.31
N VAL A 168 -7.83 -3.11 13.04
CA VAL A 168 -7.13 -2.33 14.05
C VAL A 168 -7.36 -0.84 13.82
N LEU A 169 -7.71 -0.15 14.89
CA LEU A 169 -7.68 1.31 14.94
C LEU A 169 -6.28 1.73 15.39
N PHE A 170 -5.56 2.43 14.52
CA PHE A 170 -4.21 2.92 14.79
C PHE A 170 -4.08 4.38 14.34
N LYS A 171 -4.15 5.31 15.30
CA LYS A 171 -3.99 6.75 15.05
C LYS A 171 -2.53 7.05 14.67
N LEU A 172 -2.27 7.19 13.37
CA LEU A 172 -1.03 7.79 12.85
C LEU A 172 -1.22 9.29 12.67
N PHE A 173 -1.31 10.00 13.78
CA PHE A 173 -1.13 11.45 13.82
C PHE A 173 -0.38 11.71 15.12
N LEU A 174 0.95 11.78 15.01
CA LEU A 174 1.84 11.82 16.16
C LEU A 174 1.81 13.14 16.94
N ASN A 175 1.04 14.14 16.51
CA ASN A 175 0.77 15.35 17.26
C ASN A 175 -0.60 15.90 16.83
N ASP A 176 -1.39 16.34 17.81
CA ASP A 176 -2.43 17.36 17.62
C ASP A 176 -1.76 18.72 17.32
#